data_AF-A0A969JPN1-F1
#
_entry.id   AF-A0A969JPN1-F1
#
_cell.length_a   1.000
_cell.length_b   1.000
_cell.length_c   1.000
_cell.angle_alpha   90.00
_cell.angle_beta   90.00
_cell.angle_gamma   90.00
#
_symmetry.space_group_name_H-M   'P 1'
#
loop_
_entity.id
_entity.type
_entity.pdbx_description
1 polymer ?
#
loop_
_entity_poly.entity_id
_entity_poly.type
_entity_poly.pdbx_seq_one_letter_code
_entity_poly.pdbx_strand_id
1 'polypeptide(L)'
;MWKIGGDQIFPLLHPLIHHPQERVRSEALRVLAQRGYKPEKHQEIVEVVRAEAQALTRWSNLYRQLEANASLETQFFQDALTQIILRGRLRVVDLAILLTPHQNLAALRENLFSSNEQVRGNALELLDVSLAKEKEVRATIVTIAGSQSPIELSNLLAKQFPQKSKDLSVELLSIFDPTDGPIENDWLATCALYALHIRTPELLTLDILDSAIRTNSLLLCKTANEIKTNSKLNTDGAFAMLLIEKTLILKSASIFSDTPDDILAELANYTEEYRVVTGDTIFEKGSTGIVCISSFPARCAYTMGSGRSTRCPIEMCLGKWHWLIQLHASHL
;
A
#
# COMPACT_ATOMS: atom_id res chain seq x y z
N MET A 1 -6.75 -38.38 -4.33
CA MET A 1 -7.26 -37.03 -3.99
C MET A 1 -6.14 -36.33 -3.23
N TRP A 2 -5.45 -35.39 -3.88
CA TRP A 2 -4.26 -34.74 -3.32
C TRP A 2 -4.73 -33.75 -2.25
N LYS A 3 -4.44 -34.00 -0.98
CA LYS A 3 -4.62 -32.98 0.06
C LYS A 3 -3.51 -31.95 -0.15
N ILE A 4 -3.85 -30.86 -0.83
CA ILE A 4 -3.01 -29.67 -0.90
C ILE A 4 -2.78 -29.22 0.55
N GLY A 5 -1.56 -29.37 1.07
CA GLY A 5 -1.20 -28.95 2.43
C GLY A 5 -0.46 -29.97 3.32
N GLY A 6 0.08 -31.07 2.77
CA GLY A 6 1.07 -31.89 3.49
C GLY A 6 2.49 -31.31 3.40
N ASP A 7 3.43 -31.86 4.18
CA ASP A 7 4.84 -31.41 4.29
C ASP A 7 5.59 -31.32 2.94
N GLN A 8 5.06 -31.97 1.90
CA GLN A 8 5.54 -31.88 0.51
C GLN A 8 5.51 -30.46 -0.05
N ILE A 9 4.77 -29.53 0.57
CA ILE A 9 4.73 -28.13 0.15
C ILE A 9 5.97 -27.33 0.60
N PHE A 10 6.67 -27.77 1.65
CA PHE A 10 7.79 -27.02 2.21
C PHE A 10 8.95 -26.80 1.23
N PRO A 11 9.41 -27.81 0.46
CA PRO A 11 10.46 -27.60 -0.55
C PRO A 11 10.04 -26.64 -1.67
N LEU A 12 8.74 -26.50 -1.94
CA LEU A 12 8.22 -25.57 -2.95
C LEU A 12 8.14 -24.14 -2.44
N LEU A 13 7.78 -23.94 -1.16
CA LEU A 13 7.59 -22.62 -0.57
C LEU A 13 8.86 -22.03 0.05
N HIS A 14 9.78 -22.86 0.54
CA HIS A 14 10.99 -22.37 1.20
C HIS A 14 11.85 -21.44 0.31
N PRO A 15 12.09 -21.74 -0.99
CA PRO A 15 12.80 -20.80 -1.86
C PRO A 15 12.09 -19.45 -2.04
N LEU A 16 10.76 -19.42 -1.86
CA LEU A 16 9.96 -18.20 -2.02
C LEU A 16 10.10 -17.23 -0.84
N ILE A 17 10.77 -17.62 0.25
CA ILE A 17 11.14 -16.69 1.34
C ILE A 17 12.01 -15.55 0.82
N HIS A 18 12.85 -15.81 -0.20
CA HIS A 18 13.75 -14.84 -0.82
C HIS A 18 13.20 -14.26 -2.14
N HIS A 19 11.93 -14.51 -2.46
CA HIS A 19 11.36 -14.07 -3.72
C HIS A 19 11.41 -12.53 -3.81
N PRO A 20 11.75 -11.90 -4.95
CA PRO A 20 11.85 -10.44 -5.05
C PRO A 20 10.51 -9.73 -4.85
N GLN A 21 9.39 -10.36 -5.23
CA GLN A 21 8.07 -9.78 -5.02
C GLN A 21 7.57 -9.98 -3.57
N GLU A 22 7.32 -8.87 -2.90
CA GLU A 22 6.84 -8.80 -1.51
C GLU A 22 5.59 -9.67 -1.25
N ARG A 23 4.63 -9.67 -2.18
CA ARG A 23 3.36 -10.41 -2.04
C ARG A 23 3.60 -11.92 -2.01
N VAL A 24 4.47 -12.43 -2.89
CA VAL A 24 4.83 -13.84 -2.94
C VAL A 24 5.56 -14.26 -1.66
N ARG A 25 6.54 -13.45 -1.20
CA ARG A 25 7.22 -13.70 0.09
C ARG A 25 6.22 -13.76 1.24
N SER A 26 5.32 -12.78 1.32
CA SER A 26 4.33 -12.68 2.40
C SER A 26 3.43 -13.91 2.47
N GLU A 27 2.94 -14.37 1.32
CA GLU A 27 2.08 -15.55 1.24
C GLU A 27 2.84 -16.84 1.56
N ALA A 28 4.05 -17.01 1.04
CA ALA A 28 4.90 -18.16 1.35
C ALA A 28 5.20 -18.23 2.86
N LEU A 29 5.64 -17.12 3.47
CA LEU A 29 5.93 -17.03 4.90
C LEU A 29 4.70 -17.32 5.75
N ARG A 30 3.54 -16.76 5.40
CA ARG A 30 2.28 -17.02 6.10
C ARG A 30 1.95 -18.52 6.10
N VAL A 31 2.04 -19.18 4.95
CA VAL A 31 1.73 -20.61 4.84
C VAL A 31 2.75 -21.45 5.60
N LEU A 32 4.05 -21.15 5.49
CA LEU A 32 5.10 -21.84 6.23
C LEU A 32 4.90 -21.71 7.75
N ALA A 33 4.63 -20.50 8.24
CA ALA A 33 4.37 -20.22 9.65
C ALA A 33 3.14 -20.96 10.16
N GLN A 34 2.02 -20.90 9.43
CA GLN A 34 0.77 -21.60 9.78
C GLN A 34 0.90 -23.13 9.81
N ARG A 35 1.77 -23.68 8.97
CA ARG A 35 1.99 -25.14 8.86
C ARG A 35 3.10 -25.65 9.76
N GLY A 36 3.73 -24.79 10.55
CA GLY A 36 4.80 -25.17 11.46
C GLY A 36 6.04 -25.67 10.71
N TYR A 37 6.40 -25.00 9.61
CA TYR A 37 7.67 -25.26 8.95
C TYR A 37 8.84 -24.98 9.90
N LYS A 38 9.82 -25.88 9.90
CA LYS A 38 11.05 -25.73 10.67
C LYS A 38 12.23 -25.54 9.71
N PRO A 39 12.86 -24.35 9.68
CA PRO A 39 14.01 -24.13 8.84
C PRO A 39 15.18 -25.00 9.30
N GLU A 40 15.91 -25.62 8.37
CA GLU A 40 17.14 -26.36 8.70
C GLU A 40 18.24 -25.41 9.21
N LYS A 41 18.24 -24.17 8.73
CA LYS A 41 19.23 -23.13 9.04
C LYS A 41 18.54 -21.91 9.63
N HIS A 42 18.56 -21.76 10.96
CA HIS A 42 18.01 -20.58 11.64
C HIS A 42 18.68 -19.27 11.16
N GLN A 43 19.99 -19.32 10.87
CA GLN A 43 20.77 -18.16 10.41
C GLN A 43 20.21 -17.53 9.14
N GLU A 44 19.65 -18.34 8.23
CA GLU A 44 19.02 -17.84 7.01
C GLU A 44 17.79 -16.99 7.34
N ILE A 45 16.94 -17.46 8.27
CA ILE A 45 15.76 -16.71 8.70
C ILE A 45 16.16 -15.42 9.43
N VAL A 46 17.22 -15.46 10.23
CA VAL A 46 17.80 -14.27 10.89
C VAL A 46 18.23 -13.21 9.87
N GLU A 47 18.87 -13.62 8.77
CA GLU A 47 19.26 -12.71 7.70
C GLU A 47 18.06 -12.09 7.00
N VAL A 48 17.01 -12.87 6.73
CA VAL A 48 15.75 -12.36 6.15
C VAL A 48 15.06 -11.37 7.11
N VAL A 49 15.06 -11.64 8.42
CA VAL A 49 14.54 -10.70 9.42
C VAL A 49 15.31 -9.37 9.38
N ARG A 50 16.65 -9.40 9.28
CA ARG A 50 17.45 -8.17 9.16
C ARG A 50 17.12 -7.40 7.87
N ALA A 51 16.97 -8.10 6.74
CA ALA A 51 16.60 -7.48 5.47
C ALA A 51 15.22 -6.80 5.53
N GLU A 52 14.21 -7.49 6.08
CA GLU A 52 12.87 -6.91 6.27
C GLU A 52 12.87 -5.74 7.27
N ALA A 53 13.66 -5.81 8.34
CA ALA A 53 13.82 -4.70 9.29
C ALA A 53 14.47 -3.46 8.65
N GLN A 54 15.47 -3.66 7.77
CA GLN A 54 16.07 -2.58 7.00
C GLN A 54 15.07 -1.94 6.04
N ALA A 55 14.30 -2.75 5.30
CA ALA A 55 13.24 -2.27 4.42
C ALA A 55 12.18 -1.47 5.20
N LEU A 56 11.71 -1.98 6.34
CA LEU A 56 10.78 -1.28 7.23
C LEU A 56 11.35 0.04 7.75
N THR A 57 12.65 0.10 8.04
CA THR A 57 13.30 1.36 8.43
C THR A 57 13.26 2.37 7.29
N ARG A 58 13.58 1.96 6.05
CA ARG A 58 13.48 2.83 4.86
C ARG A 58 12.05 3.36 4.70
N TRP A 59 11.05 2.48 4.70
CA TRP A 59 9.66 2.88 4.48
C TRP A 59 9.08 3.74 5.60
N SER A 60 9.38 3.44 6.85
CA SER A 60 8.93 4.25 7.99
C SER A 60 9.58 5.64 8.03
N ASN A 61 10.84 5.77 7.59
CA ASN A 61 11.50 7.06 7.41
C ASN A 61 10.89 7.86 6.27
N LEU A 62 10.61 7.23 5.13
CA LEU A 62 9.94 7.89 4.00
C LEU A 62 8.54 8.37 4.39
N TYR A 63 7.78 7.55 5.13
CA TYR A 63 6.48 7.94 5.70
C TYR A 63 6.61 9.22 6.53
N ARG A 64 7.57 9.26 7.46
CA ARG A 64 7.81 10.44 8.31
C ARG A 64 8.12 11.70 7.51
N GLN A 65 8.95 11.58 6.47
CA GLN A 65 9.28 12.72 5.61
C GLN A 65 8.05 13.25 4.86
N LEU A 66 7.18 12.36 4.40
CA LEU A 66 5.92 12.75 3.76
C LEU A 66 4.95 13.40 4.74
N GLU A 67 4.87 12.91 5.96
CA GLU A 67 4.00 13.49 6.99
C GLU A 67 4.43 14.91 7.36
N ALA A 68 5.73 15.17 7.45
CA ALA A 68 6.25 16.52 7.64
C ALA A 68 5.93 17.45 6.45
N ASN A 69 5.58 16.89 5.29
CA ASN A 69 5.24 17.59 4.04
C ASN A 69 3.83 17.22 3.56
N ALA A 70 2.91 16.96 4.50
CA ALA A 70 1.60 16.41 4.19
C ALA A 70 0.81 17.33 3.26
N SER A 71 0.32 16.75 2.18
CA SER A 71 -0.59 17.36 1.22
C SER A 71 -1.62 16.32 0.79
N LEU A 72 -2.73 16.74 0.17
CA LEU A 72 -3.75 15.79 -0.30
C LEU A 72 -3.14 14.78 -1.30
N GLU A 73 -2.18 15.24 -2.08
CA GLU A 73 -1.50 14.48 -3.11
C GLU A 73 -0.53 13.44 -2.52
N THR A 74 0.07 13.73 -1.35
CA THR A 74 0.95 12.77 -0.66
C THR A 74 0.21 11.83 0.29
N GLN A 75 -1.05 12.12 0.63
CA GLN A 75 -1.86 11.28 1.51
C GLN A 75 -1.98 9.85 0.98
N PHE A 76 -2.25 9.70 -0.31
CA PHE A 76 -2.36 8.38 -0.93
C PHE A 76 -1.05 7.57 -0.89
N PHE A 77 0.08 8.27 -0.98
CA PHE A 77 1.38 7.65 -0.83
C PHE A 77 1.68 7.25 0.62
N GLN A 78 1.23 8.06 1.58
CA GLN A 78 1.27 7.69 3.01
C GLN A 78 0.40 6.47 3.31
N ASP A 79 -0.79 6.37 2.71
CA ASP A 79 -1.67 5.21 2.84
C ASP A 79 -1.01 3.96 2.25
N ALA A 80 -0.41 4.08 1.06
CA ALA A 80 0.36 3.00 0.43
C ALA A 80 1.50 2.51 1.33
N LEU A 81 2.28 3.43 1.89
CA LEU A 81 3.37 3.12 2.83
C LEU A 81 2.85 2.48 4.11
N THR A 82 1.73 2.95 4.65
CA THR A 82 1.09 2.36 5.84
C THR A 82 0.79 0.88 5.62
N GLN A 83 0.22 0.54 4.46
CA GLN A 83 -0.09 -0.86 4.11
C GLN A 83 1.18 -1.71 3.93
N ILE A 84 2.21 -1.19 3.28
CA ILE A 84 3.48 -1.90 3.08
C ILE A 84 4.19 -2.12 4.42
N ILE A 85 4.21 -1.11 5.29
CA ILE A 85 4.78 -1.22 6.63
C ILE A 85 4.02 -2.27 7.44
N LEU A 86 2.68 -2.26 7.40
CA LEU A 86 1.87 -3.27 8.08
C LEU A 86 2.18 -4.68 7.57
N ARG A 87 2.25 -4.88 6.25
CA ARG A 87 2.60 -6.19 5.65
C ARG A 87 4.01 -6.63 6.02
N GLY A 88 4.99 -5.72 6.02
CA GLY A 88 6.36 -6.01 6.46
C GLY A 88 6.43 -6.40 7.93
N ARG A 89 5.68 -5.72 8.80
CA ARG A 89 5.57 -6.12 10.22
C ARG A 89 5.00 -7.52 10.36
N LEU A 90 3.97 -7.86 9.60
CA LEU A 90 3.39 -9.21 9.59
C LEU A 90 4.38 -10.26 9.09
N ARG A 91 5.18 -9.97 8.05
CA ARG A 91 6.27 -10.87 7.61
C ARG A 91 7.30 -11.11 8.69
N VAL A 92 7.73 -10.05 9.41
CA VAL A 92 8.67 -10.19 10.52
C VAL A 92 8.11 -11.07 11.63
N VAL A 93 6.80 -10.96 11.93
CA VAL A 93 6.13 -11.86 12.86
C VAL A 93 6.10 -13.30 12.34
N ASP A 94 5.79 -13.53 11.07
CA ASP A 94 5.82 -14.88 10.48
C ASP A 94 7.22 -15.49 10.53
N LEU A 95 8.27 -14.71 10.26
CA LEU A 95 9.66 -15.15 10.40
C LEU A 95 10.00 -15.50 11.86
N ALA A 96 9.51 -14.71 12.83
CA ALA A 96 9.68 -15.01 14.24
C ALA A 96 8.99 -16.32 14.65
N ILE A 97 7.85 -16.64 14.03
CA ILE A 97 7.15 -17.92 14.22
C ILE A 97 8.01 -19.08 13.71
N LEU A 98 8.74 -18.92 12.61
CA LEU A 98 9.66 -19.94 12.10
C LEU A 98 10.88 -20.16 13.01
N LEU A 99 11.26 -19.15 13.80
CA LEU A 99 12.37 -19.22 14.75
C LEU A 99 11.99 -19.84 16.10
N THR A 100 10.69 -20.04 16.37
CA THR A 100 10.20 -20.43 17.71
C THR A 100 9.47 -21.77 17.70
N PRO A 101 9.49 -22.55 18.80
CA PRO A 101 8.74 -23.81 18.89
C PRO A 101 7.22 -23.58 18.82
N HIS A 102 6.52 -24.33 17.96
CA HIS A 102 5.14 -24.07 17.48
C HIS A 102 3.96 -24.04 18.48
N GLN A 103 4.16 -23.95 19.79
CA GLN A 103 3.01 -23.94 20.71
C GLN A 103 2.40 -22.53 20.77
N ASN A 104 1.17 -22.39 20.26
CA ASN A 104 0.30 -21.19 20.30
C ASN A 104 0.64 -19.99 19.39
N LEU A 105 1.31 -20.23 18.26
CA LEU A 105 1.79 -19.14 17.40
C LEU A 105 0.74 -18.56 16.42
N ALA A 106 -0.33 -19.29 16.10
CA ALA A 106 -1.41 -18.75 15.25
C ALA A 106 -2.15 -17.59 15.92
N ALA A 107 -2.46 -17.73 17.21
CA ALA A 107 -3.08 -16.68 18.01
C ALA A 107 -2.13 -15.49 18.24
N LEU A 108 -0.81 -15.72 18.23
CA LEU A 108 0.19 -14.67 18.44
C LEU A 108 0.07 -13.58 17.38
N ARG A 109 -0.09 -13.95 16.11
CA ARG A 109 -0.25 -12.99 15.01
C ARG A 109 -1.49 -12.11 15.21
N GLU A 110 -2.65 -12.70 15.49
CA GLU A 110 -3.89 -11.94 15.70
C GLU A 110 -3.80 -11.05 16.95
N ASN A 111 -3.24 -11.56 18.04
CA ASN A 111 -3.14 -10.84 19.30
C ASN A 111 -2.16 -9.66 19.23
N LEU A 112 -1.04 -9.78 18.48
CA LEU A 112 -0.05 -8.70 18.31
C LEU A 112 -0.63 -7.45 17.62
N PHE A 113 -1.65 -7.63 16.77
CA PHE A 113 -2.31 -6.52 16.06
C PHE A 113 -3.74 -6.28 16.59
N SER A 114 -4.06 -6.82 17.76
CA SER A 114 -5.32 -6.55 18.43
C SER A 114 -5.45 -5.08 18.83
N SER A 115 -6.66 -4.54 18.72
CA SER A 115 -7.00 -3.22 19.25
C SER A 115 -7.00 -3.20 20.79
N ASN A 116 -7.10 -4.36 21.44
CA ASN A 116 -7.01 -4.48 22.89
C ASN A 116 -5.54 -4.46 23.37
N GLU A 117 -5.17 -3.40 24.08
CA GLU A 117 -3.80 -3.16 24.57
C GLU A 117 -3.28 -4.28 25.48
N GLN A 118 -4.13 -4.85 26.36
CA GLN A 118 -3.72 -5.94 27.25
C GLN A 118 -3.43 -7.22 26.46
N VAL A 119 -4.29 -7.57 25.50
CA VAL A 119 -4.09 -8.74 24.62
C VAL A 119 -2.80 -8.61 23.84
N ARG A 120 -2.54 -7.41 23.30
CA ARG A 120 -1.32 -7.09 22.57
C ARG A 120 -0.07 -7.13 23.45
N GLY A 121 -0.14 -6.58 24.66
CA GLY A 121 0.94 -6.63 25.65
C GLY A 121 1.32 -8.07 26.01
N ASN A 122 0.33 -8.90 26.33
CA ASN A 122 0.54 -10.32 26.62
C ASN A 122 1.18 -11.06 25.43
N ALA A 123 0.76 -10.73 24.19
CA ALA A 123 1.33 -11.33 22.99
C ALA A 123 2.79 -10.89 22.76
N LEU A 124 3.13 -9.64 23.01
CA LEU A 124 4.51 -9.15 22.93
C LEU A 124 5.40 -9.82 23.97
N GLU A 125 4.93 -9.98 25.21
CA GLU A 125 5.66 -10.72 26.25
C GLU A 125 5.91 -12.17 25.84
N LEU A 126 4.88 -12.85 25.32
CA LEU A 126 5.01 -14.22 24.82
C LEU A 126 6.02 -14.32 23.67
N LEU A 127 5.98 -13.38 22.73
CA LEU A 127 6.94 -13.30 21.62
C LEU A 127 8.38 -13.10 22.16
N ASP A 128 8.55 -12.19 23.10
CA ASP A 128 9.84 -11.86 23.71
C ASP A 128 10.47 -13.05 24.46
N VAL A 129 9.66 -13.79 25.23
CA VAL A 129 10.07 -15.03 25.90
C VAL A 129 10.38 -16.13 24.89
N SER A 130 9.58 -16.27 23.83
CA SER A 130 9.77 -17.31 22.82
C SER A 130 11.06 -17.12 22.04
N LEU A 131 11.47 -15.87 21.81
CA LEU A 131 12.72 -15.50 21.14
C LEU A 131 13.93 -15.43 22.07
N ALA A 132 13.85 -15.93 23.31
CA ALA A 132 14.95 -15.82 24.29
C ALA A 132 16.29 -16.40 23.80
N LYS A 133 16.26 -17.39 22.90
CA LYS A 133 17.45 -18.00 22.29
C LYS A 133 18.01 -17.19 21.11
N GLU A 134 17.18 -16.38 20.44
CA GLU A 134 17.52 -15.63 19.23
C GLU A 134 17.96 -14.20 19.57
N LYS A 135 19.01 -14.09 20.41
CA LYS A 135 19.47 -12.82 21.01
C LYS A 135 19.74 -11.72 19.98
N GLU A 136 20.20 -12.10 18.80
CA GLU A 136 20.59 -11.16 17.76
C GLU A 136 19.42 -10.36 17.19
N VAL A 137 18.30 -11.03 16.90
CA VAL A 137 17.14 -10.42 16.23
C VAL A 137 15.96 -10.18 17.16
N ARG A 138 15.96 -10.76 18.37
CA ARG A 138 14.90 -10.60 19.37
C ARG A 138 14.49 -9.15 19.57
N ALA A 139 15.45 -8.26 19.87
CA ALA A 139 15.16 -6.85 20.13
C ALA A 139 14.52 -6.15 18.92
N THR A 140 15.00 -6.44 17.72
CA THR A 140 14.48 -5.93 16.45
C THR A 140 13.05 -6.42 16.20
N ILE A 141 12.80 -7.73 16.33
CA ILE A 141 11.47 -8.33 16.13
C ILE A 141 10.45 -7.75 17.12
N VAL A 142 10.79 -7.69 18.41
CA VAL A 142 9.88 -7.17 19.45
C VAL A 142 9.56 -5.69 19.22
N THR A 143 10.56 -4.90 18.80
CA THR A 143 10.38 -3.49 18.43
C THR A 143 9.42 -3.34 17.24
N ILE A 144 9.63 -4.14 16.18
CA ILE A 144 8.80 -4.10 14.97
C ILE A 144 7.36 -4.52 15.28
N ALA A 145 7.19 -5.62 16.02
CA ALA A 145 5.89 -6.12 16.42
C ALA A 145 5.15 -5.15 17.35
N GLY A 146 5.87 -4.51 18.29
CA GLY A 146 5.28 -3.66 19.33
C GLY A 146 4.92 -2.24 18.89
N SER A 147 5.51 -1.73 17.81
CA SER A 147 5.21 -0.38 17.30
C SER A 147 3.73 -0.17 16.97
N GLN A 148 3.17 1.00 17.27
CA GLN A 148 1.76 1.33 16.99
C GLN A 148 1.59 2.20 15.75
N SER A 149 2.64 2.90 15.33
CA SER A 149 2.61 3.77 14.14
C SER A 149 3.90 3.70 13.31
N PRO A 150 3.85 4.05 12.02
CA PRO A 150 5.05 4.20 11.19
C PRO A 150 6.10 5.15 11.78
N ILE A 151 5.67 6.26 12.39
CA ILE A 151 6.58 7.26 12.98
C ILE A 151 7.34 6.66 14.16
N GLU A 152 6.61 5.99 15.06
CA GLU A 152 7.19 5.31 16.23
C GLU A 152 8.18 4.24 15.77
N LEU A 153 7.79 3.42 14.78
CA LEU A 153 8.66 2.39 14.21
C LEU A 153 9.98 2.99 13.69
N SER A 154 9.90 4.09 12.94
CA SER A 154 11.07 4.82 12.43
C SER A 154 11.96 5.32 13.58
N ASN A 155 11.39 5.84 14.68
CA ASN A 155 12.17 6.30 15.84
C ASN A 155 12.92 5.16 16.52
N LEU A 156 12.27 4.01 16.69
CA LEU A 156 12.83 2.86 17.38
C LEU A 156 13.92 2.18 16.54
N LEU A 157 13.71 2.07 15.22
CA LEU A 157 14.67 1.42 14.32
C LEU A 157 15.84 2.31 13.90
N ALA A 158 15.72 3.63 13.95
CA ALA A 158 16.79 4.55 13.53
C ALA A 158 18.14 4.32 14.23
N LYS A 159 18.12 3.82 15.48
CA LYS A 159 19.35 3.47 16.22
C LYS A 159 20.03 2.20 15.68
N GLN A 160 19.23 1.22 15.25
CA GLN A 160 19.73 -0.08 14.79
C GLN A 160 20.12 -0.04 13.31
N PHE A 161 19.40 0.77 12.52
CA PHE A 161 19.62 0.93 11.09
C PHE A 161 19.72 2.41 10.72
N PRO A 162 20.85 3.08 11.02
CA PRO A 162 21.01 4.50 10.74
C PRO A 162 20.86 4.78 9.24
N GLN A 163 19.90 5.64 8.90
CA GLN A 163 19.71 6.11 7.54
C GLN A 163 20.29 7.52 7.40
N LYS A 164 20.98 7.78 6.29
CA LYS A 164 21.36 9.15 5.96
C LYS A 164 20.09 9.91 5.58
N SER A 165 19.84 11.05 6.22
CA SER A 165 18.77 11.94 5.80
C SER A 165 19.03 12.36 4.36
N LYS A 166 18.14 11.97 3.45
CA LYS A 166 18.12 12.39 2.06
C LYS A 166 16.96 13.35 1.85
N ASP A 167 17.04 14.14 0.79
CA ASP A 167 15.89 14.90 0.31
C ASP A 167 14.77 13.94 -0.12
N LEU A 168 13.51 14.32 0.14
CA LEU A 168 12.35 13.49 -0.16
C LEU A 168 12.29 13.11 -1.64
N SER A 169 12.62 14.05 -2.55
CA SER A 169 12.57 13.80 -3.99
C SER A 169 13.64 12.78 -4.39
N VAL A 170 14.83 12.85 -3.78
CA VAL A 170 15.91 11.87 -3.99
C VAL A 170 15.49 10.49 -3.48
N GLU A 171 14.79 10.42 -2.34
CA GLU A 171 14.28 9.15 -1.81
C GLU A 171 13.19 8.55 -2.71
N LEU A 172 12.28 9.37 -3.23
CA LEU A 172 11.27 8.94 -4.21
C LEU A 172 11.92 8.42 -5.50
N LEU A 173 12.93 9.11 -6.02
CA LEU A 173 13.67 8.69 -7.21
C LEU A 173 14.39 7.35 -7.00
N SER A 174 14.87 7.08 -5.79
CA SER A 174 15.55 5.82 -5.47
C SER A 174 14.66 4.58 -5.60
N ILE A 175 13.34 4.74 -5.66
CA ILE A 175 12.41 3.63 -5.92
C ILE A 175 12.56 3.10 -7.36
N PHE A 176 13.07 3.94 -8.27
CA PHE A 176 13.30 3.62 -9.68
C PHE A 176 14.76 3.33 -10.00
N ASP A 177 15.64 3.25 -8.99
CA ASP A 177 17.05 2.98 -9.20
C ASP A 177 17.24 1.52 -9.68
N PRO A 178 17.78 1.29 -10.90
CA PRO A 178 17.99 -0.06 -11.41
C PRO A 178 19.01 -0.86 -10.60
N THR A 179 19.85 -0.21 -9.79
CA THR A 179 20.83 -0.89 -8.93
C THR A 179 20.20 -1.54 -7.70
N ASP A 180 19.02 -1.08 -7.27
CA ASP A 180 18.23 -1.67 -6.19
C ASP A 180 17.42 -2.90 -6.68
N GLY A 181 17.50 -3.25 -7.97
CA GLY A 181 16.80 -4.38 -8.57
C GLY A 181 15.48 -4.00 -9.25
N PRO A 182 14.63 -5.00 -9.60
CA PRO A 182 13.32 -4.72 -10.16
C PRO A 182 12.40 -4.07 -9.12
N ILE A 183 11.49 -3.22 -9.57
CA ILE A 183 10.46 -2.62 -8.71
C ILE A 183 9.68 -3.73 -8.00
N GLU A 184 9.81 -3.82 -6.67
CA GLU A 184 9.16 -4.88 -5.89
C GLU A 184 7.66 -4.66 -5.70
N ASN A 185 7.21 -3.39 -5.78
CA ASN A 185 5.85 -2.99 -5.47
C ASN A 185 5.36 -1.91 -6.45
N ASP A 186 4.60 -2.35 -7.45
CA ASP A 186 4.12 -1.49 -8.53
C ASP A 186 3.18 -0.37 -8.05
N TRP A 187 2.38 -0.63 -7.01
CA TRP A 187 1.50 0.38 -6.41
C TRP A 187 2.32 1.50 -5.78
N LEU A 188 3.32 1.15 -4.97
CA LEU A 188 4.22 2.12 -4.34
C LEU A 188 4.98 2.94 -5.39
N ALA A 189 5.50 2.28 -6.43
CA ALA A 189 6.18 2.95 -7.53
C ALA A 189 5.22 3.89 -8.29
N THR A 190 3.97 3.49 -8.52
CA THR A 190 2.99 4.37 -9.17
C THR A 190 2.71 5.61 -8.32
N CYS A 191 2.49 5.44 -7.01
CA CYS A 191 2.28 6.56 -6.10
C CYS A 191 3.52 7.47 -6.01
N ALA A 192 4.73 6.89 -6.01
CA ALA A 192 5.97 7.66 -6.03
C ALA A 192 6.13 8.47 -7.33
N LEU A 193 5.80 7.87 -8.47
CA LEU A 193 5.84 8.54 -9.77
C LEU A 193 4.84 9.70 -9.82
N TYR A 194 3.63 9.47 -9.33
CA TYR A 194 2.60 10.51 -9.22
C TYR A 194 3.02 11.64 -8.28
N ALA A 195 3.58 11.31 -7.11
CA ALA A 195 4.09 12.30 -6.16
C ALA A 195 5.23 13.15 -6.76
N LEU A 196 6.16 12.53 -7.49
CA LEU A 196 7.22 13.24 -8.21
C LEU A 196 6.66 14.15 -9.30
N HIS A 197 5.67 13.67 -10.07
CA HIS A 197 5.04 14.46 -11.14
C HIS A 197 4.41 15.75 -10.62
N ILE A 198 3.77 15.71 -9.46
CA ILE A 198 3.11 16.87 -8.87
C ILE A 198 4.12 17.81 -8.22
N ARG A 199 5.12 17.26 -7.52
CA ARG A 199 6.00 18.06 -6.64
C ARG A 199 7.24 18.59 -7.33
N THR A 200 7.87 17.76 -8.14
CA THR A 200 9.18 18.02 -8.76
C THR A 200 9.24 17.41 -10.17
N PRO A 201 8.33 17.84 -11.09
CA PRO A 201 8.26 17.29 -12.45
C PRO A 201 9.58 17.41 -13.22
N GLU A 202 10.41 18.41 -12.91
CA GLU A 202 11.74 18.62 -13.49
C GLU A 202 12.73 17.48 -13.21
N LEU A 203 12.50 16.68 -12.16
CA LEU A 203 13.33 15.54 -11.81
C LEU A 203 12.91 14.25 -12.54
N LEU A 204 11.75 14.23 -13.20
CA LEU A 204 11.28 13.09 -13.98
C LEU A 204 11.97 13.06 -15.34
N THR A 205 13.06 12.31 -15.43
CA THR A 205 13.77 12.08 -16.69
C THR A 205 13.02 11.11 -17.60
N LEU A 206 13.29 11.18 -18.90
CA LEU A 206 12.76 10.22 -19.87
C LEU A 206 13.17 8.79 -19.56
N ASP A 207 14.37 8.58 -19.00
CA ASP A 207 14.86 7.25 -18.64
C ASP A 207 14.03 6.61 -17.51
N ILE A 208 13.63 7.39 -16.51
CA ILE A 208 12.76 6.93 -15.42
C ILE A 208 11.38 6.56 -15.96
N LEU A 209 10.79 7.43 -16.78
CA LEU A 209 9.49 7.17 -17.40
C LEU A 209 9.54 5.94 -18.31
N ASP A 210 10.60 5.82 -19.13
CA ASP A 210 10.78 4.67 -20.02
C ASP A 210 11.02 3.37 -19.26
N SER A 211 11.70 3.43 -18.11
CA SER A 211 11.82 2.29 -17.19
C SER A 211 10.47 1.86 -16.64
N ALA A 212 9.67 2.81 -16.14
CA ALA A 212 8.32 2.54 -15.63
C ALA A 212 7.36 2.00 -16.71
N ILE A 213 7.46 2.49 -17.95
CA ILE A 213 6.66 2.02 -19.10
C ILE A 213 6.96 0.56 -19.46
N ARG A 214 8.20 0.10 -19.28
CA ARG A 214 8.61 -1.28 -19.60
C ARG A 214 8.19 -2.31 -18.54
N THR A 215 7.58 -1.88 -17.44
CA THR A 215 7.10 -2.79 -16.40
C THR A 215 5.86 -3.56 -16.85
N ASN A 216 5.62 -4.73 -16.25
CA ASN A 216 4.40 -5.51 -16.52
C ASN A 216 3.16 -4.96 -15.80
N SER A 217 3.30 -3.90 -15.00
CA SER A 217 2.18 -3.28 -14.29
C SER A 217 1.40 -2.35 -15.20
N LEU A 218 0.14 -2.68 -15.44
CA LEU A 218 -0.79 -1.84 -16.20
C LEU A 218 -0.85 -0.42 -15.64
N LEU A 219 -0.97 -0.32 -14.31
CA LEU A 219 -1.16 0.95 -13.63
C LEU A 219 0.10 1.83 -13.72
N LEU A 220 1.28 1.27 -13.44
CA LEU A 220 2.54 2.00 -13.51
C LEU A 220 2.87 2.41 -14.95
N CYS A 221 2.72 1.48 -15.89
CA CYS A 221 2.96 1.72 -17.31
C CYS A 221 2.05 2.83 -17.87
N LYS A 222 0.74 2.77 -17.60
CA LYS A 222 -0.21 3.79 -18.07
C LYS A 222 0.05 5.14 -17.42
N THR A 223 0.25 5.18 -16.11
CA THR A 223 0.56 6.43 -15.40
C THR A 223 1.82 7.10 -15.96
N ALA A 224 2.89 6.31 -16.21
CA ALA A 224 4.12 6.82 -16.80
C ALA A 224 3.93 7.34 -18.23
N ASN A 225 3.17 6.62 -19.07
CA ASN A 225 2.83 7.06 -20.42
C ASN A 225 2.03 8.35 -20.42
N GLU A 226 1.01 8.45 -19.56
CA GLU A 226 0.16 9.64 -19.45
C GLU A 226 0.95 10.84 -18.97
N ILE A 227 1.83 10.69 -17.97
CA ILE A 227 2.76 11.76 -17.55
C ILE A 227 3.65 12.20 -18.72
N LYS A 228 4.20 11.23 -19.46
CA LYS A 228 5.06 11.48 -20.63
C LYS A 228 4.32 12.21 -21.75
N THR A 229 3.05 11.90 -22.01
CA THR A 229 2.25 12.55 -23.07
C THR A 229 1.63 13.87 -22.62
N ASN A 230 1.16 13.97 -21.38
CA ASN A 230 0.52 15.17 -20.84
C ASN A 230 1.51 16.31 -20.62
N SER A 231 2.80 16.02 -20.46
CA SER A 231 3.86 17.05 -20.52
C SER A 231 3.88 17.84 -21.85
N LYS A 232 3.26 17.31 -22.92
CA LYS A 232 3.23 17.91 -24.27
C LYS A 232 1.87 18.50 -24.66
N LEU A 233 0.81 18.25 -23.89
CA LEU A 233 -0.56 18.59 -24.26
C LEU A 233 -1.22 19.34 -23.11
N ASN A 234 -1.35 20.68 -23.23
CA ASN A 234 -2.54 21.42 -22.80
C ASN A 234 -2.46 22.91 -23.12
N THR A 235 -2.96 23.29 -24.30
CA THR A 235 -3.34 24.68 -24.64
C THR A 235 -4.83 24.98 -24.40
N ASP A 236 -5.67 23.97 -24.19
CA ASP A 236 -7.15 24.12 -24.15
C ASP A 236 -7.80 23.91 -22.75
N GLY A 237 -7.01 23.77 -21.68
CA GLY A 237 -7.54 23.76 -20.29
C GLY A 237 -8.37 22.53 -19.89
N ALA A 238 -8.43 21.50 -20.72
CA ALA A 238 -9.06 20.21 -20.41
C ALA A 238 -8.01 19.23 -19.85
N PHE A 239 -7.74 19.29 -18.55
CA PHE A 239 -6.95 18.24 -17.88
C PHE A 239 -7.79 16.97 -17.76
N ALA A 240 -7.43 15.94 -18.54
CA ALA A 240 -7.91 14.57 -18.31
C ALA A 240 -7.18 14.00 -17.10
N MET A 241 -7.94 13.35 -16.21
CA MET A 241 -7.41 12.74 -15.00
C MET A 241 -6.52 11.53 -15.32
N LEU A 242 -5.37 11.43 -14.65
CA LEU A 242 -4.47 10.28 -14.78
C LEU A 242 -5.15 9.00 -14.26
N LEU A 243 -4.76 7.83 -14.77
CA LEU A 243 -5.31 6.56 -14.32
C LEU A 243 -5.10 6.34 -12.81
N ILE A 244 -3.94 6.73 -12.29
CA ILE A 244 -3.67 6.67 -10.85
C ILE A 244 -4.65 7.54 -10.06
N GLU A 245 -4.97 8.74 -10.51
CA GLU A 245 -5.91 9.63 -9.83
C GLU A 245 -7.32 9.01 -9.78
N LYS A 246 -7.77 8.41 -10.88
CA LYS A 246 -9.03 7.67 -10.92
C LYS A 246 -9.02 6.50 -9.93
N THR A 247 -7.93 5.74 -9.92
CA THR A 247 -7.74 4.59 -9.03
C THR A 247 -7.77 5.02 -7.56
N LEU A 248 -7.15 6.15 -7.23
CA LEU A 248 -7.12 6.72 -5.89
C LEU A 248 -8.51 7.19 -5.43
N ILE A 249 -9.27 7.80 -6.33
CA ILE A 249 -10.67 8.17 -6.05
C ILE A 249 -11.51 6.91 -5.81
N LEU A 250 -11.40 5.89 -6.65
CA LEU A 250 -12.10 4.62 -6.43
C LEU A 250 -11.75 4.02 -5.06
N LYS A 251 -10.47 3.97 -4.71
CA LYS A 251 -9.98 3.41 -3.43
C LYS A 251 -10.46 4.17 -2.19
N SER A 252 -10.80 5.46 -2.34
CA SER A 252 -11.39 6.25 -1.26
C SER A 252 -12.84 5.84 -0.93
N ALA A 253 -13.54 5.17 -1.84
CA ALA A 253 -14.87 4.63 -1.58
C ALA A 253 -14.77 3.31 -0.80
N SER A 254 -15.53 3.19 0.30
CA SER A 254 -15.48 2.03 1.20
C SER A 254 -15.83 0.70 0.54
N ILE A 255 -16.58 0.70 -0.56
CA ILE A 255 -16.89 -0.52 -1.33
C ILE A 255 -15.68 -1.07 -2.10
N PHE A 256 -14.67 -0.23 -2.33
CA PHE A 256 -13.50 -0.54 -3.14
C PHE A 256 -12.19 -0.54 -2.35
N SER A 257 -12.22 -0.17 -1.06
CA SER A 257 -11.01 -0.02 -0.22
C SER A 257 -10.16 -1.29 -0.12
N ASP A 258 -10.80 -2.47 -0.18
CA ASP A 258 -10.14 -3.77 -0.12
C ASP A 258 -9.92 -4.41 -1.49
N THR A 259 -10.30 -3.72 -2.58
CA THR A 259 -10.13 -4.23 -3.94
C THR A 259 -8.66 -4.12 -4.36
N PRO A 260 -8.07 -5.16 -4.97
CA PRO A 260 -6.70 -5.11 -5.48
C PRO A 260 -6.47 -3.96 -6.47
N ASP A 261 -5.29 -3.34 -6.42
CA ASP A 261 -4.95 -2.13 -7.18
C ASP A 261 -4.99 -2.34 -8.70
N ASP A 262 -4.64 -3.55 -9.17
CA ASP A 262 -4.71 -3.96 -10.57
C ASP A 262 -6.15 -4.03 -11.08
N ILE A 263 -7.05 -4.57 -10.26
CA ILE A 263 -8.50 -4.60 -10.56
C ILE A 263 -9.08 -3.19 -10.53
N LEU A 264 -8.69 -2.35 -9.57
CA LEU A 264 -9.12 -0.95 -9.54
C LEU A 264 -8.61 -0.14 -10.72
N ALA A 265 -7.36 -0.37 -11.14
CA ALA A 265 -6.81 0.26 -12.34
C ALA A 265 -7.53 -0.20 -13.61
N GLU A 266 -7.98 -1.46 -13.67
CA GLU A 266 -8.83 -1.95 -14.75
C GLU A 266 -10.20 -1.26 -14.73
N LEU A 267 -10.87 -1.26 -13.58
CA LEU A 267 -12.16 -0.59 -13.37
C LEU A 267 -12.10 0.90 -13.70
N ALA A 268 -11.02 1.57 -13.31
CA ALA A 268 -10.80 2.98 -13.59
C ALA A 268 -10.79 3.30 -15.10
N ASN A 269 -10.44 2.35 -15.98
CA ASN A 269 -10.51 2.56 -17.43
C ASN A 269 -11.96 2.60 -17.95
N TYR A 270 -12.90 2.00 -17.24
CA TYR A 270 -14.33 2.02 -17.57
C TYR A 270 -15.05 3.20 -16.92
N THR A 271 -14.31 4.13 -16.32
CA THR A 271 -14.88 5.29 -15.67
C THR A 271 -14.84 6.52 -16.54
N GLU A 272 -15.93 7.29 -16.49
CA GLU A 272 -16.06 8.56 -17.19
C GLU A 272 -15.91 9.72 -16.21
N GLU A 273 -15.23 10.78 -16.68
CA GLU A 273 -15.00 12.00 -15.92
C GLU A 273 -16.09 13.03 -16.24
N TYR A 274 -16.81 13.48 -15.21
CA TYR A 274 -17.80 14.53 -15.32
C TYR A 274 -17.35 15.76 -14.54
N ARG A 275 -17.28 16.90 -15.23
CA ARG A 275 -17.14 18.22 -14.59
C ARG A 275 -18.52 18.69 -14.18
N VAL A 276 -18.67 19.01 -12.91
CA VAL A 276 -19.92 19.56 -12.37
C VAL A 276 -19.67 20.91 -11.70
N VAL A 277 -20.63 21.81 -11.89
CA VAL A 277 -20.69 23.11 -11.22
C VAL A 277 -21.76 23.10 -10.13
N THR A 278 -21.65 24.04 -9.19
CA THR A 278 -22.66 24.21 -8.14
C THR A 278 -24.04 24.43 -8.76
N GLY A 279 -25.00 23.60 -8.36
CA GLY A 279 -26.37 23.63 -8.87
C GLY A 279 -26.68 22.54 -9.91
N ASP A 280 -25.67 21.83 -10.43
CA ASP A 280 -25.89 20.71 -11.34
C ASP A 280 -26.64 19.56 -10.66
N THR A 281 -27.62 19.00 -11.36
CA THR A 281 -28.32 17.80 -10.93
C THR A 281 -27.57 16.58 -11.45
N ILE A 282 -26.86 15.89 -10.56
CA ILE A 282 -26.05 14.71 -10.90
C ILE A 282 -26.94 13.46 -11.01
N PHE A 283 -28.03 13.41 -10.25
CA PHE A 283 -28.94 12.27 -10.23
C PHE A 283 -30.40 12.69 -10.18
N GLU A 284 -31.24 11.95 -10.90
CA GLU A 284 -32.68 12.01 -10.76
C GLU A 284 -33.20 10.72 -10.11
N LYS A 285 -34.28 10.85 -9.34
CA LYS A 285 -34.91 9.70 -8.69
C LYS A 285 -35.45 8.75 -9.76
N GLY A 286 -34.95 7.51 -9.77
CA GLY A 286 -35.35 6.48 -10.75
C GLY A 286 -34.31 6.21 -11.84
N SER A 287 -33.21 6.96 -11.88
CA SER A 287 -32.07 6.63 -12.73
C SER A 287 -31.46 5.29 -12.33
N THR A 288 -31.09 4.48 -13.32
CA THR A 288 -30.45 3.16 -13.15
C THR A 288 -29.10 3.29 -12.41
N GLY A 289 -28.72 2.22 -11.68
CA GLY A 289 -27.62 2.19 -10.72
C GLY A 289 -26.28 2.71 -11.24
N ILE A 290 -26.04 4.00 -11.03
CA ILE A 290 -24.78 4.68 -11.31
C ILE A 290 -24.13 4.98 -9.95
N VAL A 291 -22.87 4.58 -9.80
CA VAL A 291 -22.05 4.96 -8.65
C VAL A 291 -21.20 6.15 -9.05
N CYS A 292 -21.44 7.31 -8.43
CA CYS A 292 -20.58 8.47 -8.56
C CYS A 292 -19.69 8.60 -7.33
N ILE A 293 -18.39 8.75 -7.55
CA ILE A 293 -17.40 8.95 -6.49
C ILE A 293 -16.75 10.32 -6.71
N SER A 294 -16.78 11.16 -5.68
CA SER A 294 -16.20 12.51 -5.70
C SER A 294 -14.79 12.52 -5.14
N SER A 295 -13.89 13.30 -5.74
CA SER A 295 -12.49 13.43 -5.32
C SER A 295 -12.26 14.23 -4.02
N PHE A 296 -13.32 14.73 -3.37
CA PHE A 296 -13.22 15.47 -2.11
C PHE A 296 -14.00 14.77 -0.99
N PRO A 297 -13.53 14.83 0.27
CA PRO A 297 -14.21 14.26 1.44
C PRO A 297 -15.48 15.02 1.87
N ALA A 298 -16.05 15.87 1.00
CA ALA A 298 -17.41 16.34 1.16
C ALA A 298 -18.33 15.13 0.94
N ARG A 299 -18.82 14.55 2.04
CA ARG A 299 -19.70 13.37 2.11
C ARG A 299 -20.86 13.43 1.08
N CYS A 300 -20.67 12.97 -0.14
CA CYS A 300 -21.76 12.45 -0.99
C CYS A 300 -21.48 10.95 -1.22
N ALA A 301 -21.61 10.14 -0.16
CA ALA A 301 -21.80 8.70 -0.29
C ALA A 301 -23.27 8.41 0.01
N TYR A 302 -24.03 7.95 -0.99
CA TYR A 302 -25.41 7.51 -0.81
C TYR A 302 -25.54 6.01 -1.08
N THR A 303 -26.04 5.29 -0.09
CA THR A 303 -26.61 3.95 -0.25
C THR A 303 -28.09 4.09 -0.61
N MET A 304 -28.52 3.44 -1.69
CA MET A 304 -29.93 3.39 -2.08
C MET A 304 -30.72 2.54 -1.07
N GLY A 305 -31.35 3.21 -0.10
CA GLY A 305 -32.26 2.61 0.87
C GLY A 305 -33.45 3.53 1.17
N SER A 306 -34.62 3.18 0.61
CA SER A 306 -35.97 3.66 0.97
C SER A 306 -36.25 5.19 1.00
N GLY A 307 -36.92 5.68 -0.04
CA GLY A 307 -38.20 6.39 0.17
C GLY A 307 -38.24 7.93 0.22
N ARG A 308 -37.13 8.68 0.24
CA ARG A 308 -37.17 10.16 0.15
C ARG A 308 -36.17 10.72 -0.86
N SER A 309 -36.64 11.67 -1.67
CA SER A 309 -35.83 12.45 -2.62
C SER A 309 -35.02 13.48 -1.85
N THR A 310 -33.72 13.26 -1.70
CA THR A 310 -32.79 14.24 -1.13
C THR A 310 -31.92 14.81 -2.24
N ARG A 311 -31.95 16.13 -2.43
CA ARG A 311 -30.91 16.86 -3.18
C ARG A 311 -29.62 16.78 -2.35
N CYS A 312 -28.45 16.39 -2.91
CA CYS A 312 -27.15 16.60 -2.23
C CYS A 312 -26.90 18.11 -2.34
N PRO A 313 -26.96 18.90 -1.26
CA PRO A 313 -26.60 20.30 -1.35
C PRO A 313 -25.08 20.37 -1.41
N ILE A 314 -24.52 20.59 -2.60
CA ILE A 314 -23.12 21.02 -2.78
C ILE A 314 -23.04 22.50 -2.37
N GLU A 315 -23.47 22.84 -1.15
CA GLU A 315 -23.62 24.22 -0.69
C GLU A 315 -22.40 24.76 0.07
N MET A 316 -21.30 24.02 0.15
CA MET A 316 -20.08 24.50 0.83
C MET A 316 -18.80 24.17 0.07
N CYS A 317 -18.63 24.71 -1.13
CA CYS A 317 -17.31 24.85 -1.78
C CYS A 317 -17.33 26.09 -2.70
N LEU A 318 -16.90 27.23 -2.17
CA LEU A 318 -16.72 28.46 -2.96
C LEU A 318 -15.60 28.27 -3.99
N GLY A 319 -15.95 28.20 -5.28
CA GLY A 319 -15.07 28.59 -6.39
C GLY A 319 -14.08 27.55 -6.95
N LYS A 320 -14.25 26.24 -6.72
CA LYS A 320 -13.41 25.21 -7.35
C LYS A 320 -14.25 24.27 -8.23
N TRP A 321 -13.68 23.88 -9.37
CA TRP A 321 -14.23 22.84 -10.26
C TRP A 321 -14.21 21.47 -9.53
N HIS A 322 -15.26 20.67 -9.72
CA HIS A 322 -15.38 19.34 -9.10
C HIS A 322 -15.36 18.24 -10.16
N TRP A 323 -14.70 17.13 -9.83
CA TRP A 323 -14.64 15.95 -10.67
C TRP A 323 -15.45 14.81 -10.05
N LEU A 324 -16.30 14.20 -10.87
CA LEU A 324 -17.01 12.97 -10.56
C LEU A 324 -16.53 11.85 -11.48
N ILE A 325 -16.37 10.67 -10.90
CA ILE A 325 -16.09 9.45 -11.62
C ILE A 325 -17.37 8.63 -11.67
N GLN A 326 -17.83 8.33 -12.88
CA GLN A 326 -19.02 7.53 -13.12
C GLN A 326 -18.63 6.10 -13.52
N LEU A 327 -19.13 5.10 -12.79
CA LEU A 327 -19.02 3.68 -13.16
C LEU A 327 -20.37 3.15 -13.62
N HIS A 328 -20.45 2.62 -14.84
CA HIS A 328 -21.68 2.04 -15.38
C HIS A 328 -21.85 0.58 -14.95
N ALA A 329 -23.01 0.24 -14.38
CA ALA A 329 -23.33 -1.11 -13.90
C ALA A 329 -23.32 -2.20 -14.99
N SER A 330 -23.32 -1.85 -16.27
CA SER A 330 -23.13 -2.80 -17.38
C SER A 330 -21.73 -3.44 -17.41
N HIS A 331 -20.78 -2.92 -16.62
CA HIS A 331 -19.39 -3.38 -16.57
C HIS A 331 -18.99 -4.05 -15.23
N LEU A 332 -19.93 -4.20 -14.29
CA LEU A 332 -19.75 -4.95 -13.03
C LEU A 332 -20.36 -6.36 -13.16
#